data_AF-A0AAW5UUA2-F1
#
_entry.id   AF-A0AAW5UUA2-F1
#
_cell.length_a   1.000
_cell.length_b   1.000
_cell.length_c   1.000
_cell.angle_alpha   90.00
_cell.angle_beta   90.00
_cell.angle_gamma   90.00
#
_symmetry.space_group_name_H-M   'P 1'
#
loop_
_entity.id
_entity.type
_entity.pdbx_description
1 polymer ?
#
loop_
_entity_poly.entity_id
_entity_poly.type
_entity_poly.pdbx_seq_one_letter_code
_entity_poly.pdbx_strand_id
1 'polypeptide(L)'
;MNIKSFIFATTVSCLLAAPLSAKEKTFYDSKSNIVCIAGNYELLEYGNKFRKVEVSIPQSYSTYTAKQIEETLNSENYGKKILDYLFSYNGSSLSEDRLKDLALQNVLKSDDERASIGVISKDDILKEDYLPILENNYIFIVNTKKGKKRWNVYKVMINKDVLDQVFNSWNDMDKYNQIKVPISFVSSDKAKLIKDIDTKQEILKNKTKRKMAIKVPAFAIRGQVTGRNPFATNIGTIYGLKNCDKVAIYRTKEKNGKMYSSKVSTTRACNVADSTANLYTFAGGQASYKKGDVAVYQPSSNTSIYITGEYMDHSYGIGLTYDKRIGLSRNGISQYIMLKAGTGIYENHNKRLYATNTGDVVKSPIYMNAGLGYGLGFEFAHCLEFVPYFMAQWEGLYFANKYESPNATYNDGTKDYHSSNYGKDVWNHAVRVPIGAKFNVNIVYPLQLTLGAEYILNFNLNKIKDDDNTKSNAERFFFDPTGYKRNGLNIYAGLRFNF
;
A
#
# COMPACT_ATOMS: atom_id res chain seq x y z
N MET A 1 8.96 32.32 13.05
CA MET A 1 9.26 30.87 13.03
C MET A 1 9.78 30.52 11.65
N ASN A 2 10.99 29.98 11.54
CA ASN A 2 11.74 29.90 10.29
C ASN A 2 11.17 28.77 9.39
N ILE A 3 10.90 29.03 8.11
CA ILE A 3 10.34 28.04 7.14
C ILE A 3 11.16 26.75 7.11
N LYS A 4 12.48 26.86 7.29
CA LYS A 4 13.40 25.72 7.41
C LYS A 4 13.05 24.79 8.58
N SER A 5 12.67 25.36 9.73
CA SER A 5 12.26 24.61 10.93
C SER A 5 10.90 23.94 10.74
N PHE A 6 9.98 24.56 9.98
CA PHE A 6 8.68 23.98 9.69
C PHE A 6 8.78 22.79 8.72
N ILE A 7 9.59 22.89 7.66
CA ILE A 7 9.84 21.79 6.71
C ILE A 7 10.53 20.63 7.43
N PHE A 8 11.58 20.91 8.21
CA PHE A 8 12.28 19.88 8.99
C PHE A 8 11.34 19.19 9.99
N ALA A 9 10.54 19.96 10.75
CA ALA A 9 9.57 19.41 11.70
C ALA A 9 8.45 18.60 11.02
N THR A 10 8.04 18.99 9.80
CA THR A 10 7.04 18.27 9.02
C THR A 10 7.61 16.97 8.45
N THR A 11 8.83 16.98 7.90
CA THR A 11 9.52 15.78 7.41
C THR A 11 9.81 14.80 8.54
N VAL A 12 10.27 15.29 9.70
CA VAL A 12 10.50 14.47 10.90
C VAL A 12 9.18 13.95 11.49
N SER A 13 8.12 14.76 11.53
CA SER A 13 6.79 14.27 11.94
C SER A 13 6.22 13.21 11.01
N CYS A 14 6.43 13.33 9.69
CA CYS A 14 6.03 12.29 8.72
C CYS A 14 6.84 11.00 8.88
N LEU A 15 8.10 11.08 9.31
CA LEU A 15 8.95 9.92 9.61
C LEU A 15 8.63 9.27 10.97
N LEU A 16 8.27 10.07 11.98
CA LEU A 16 7.93 9.61 13.33
C LEU A 16 6.48 9.15 13.49
N ALA A 17 5.60 9.47 12.52
CA ALA A 17 4.21 8.97 12.48
C ALA A 17 4.10 7.48 12.07
N ALA A 18 5.23 6.78 11.87
CA ALA A 18 5.22 5.33 11.85
C ALA A 18 4.90 4.84 13.28
N PRO A 19 3.77 4.13 13.50
CA PRO A 19 3.45 3.64 14.83
C PRO A 19 4.49 2.59 15.25
N LEU A 20 5.50 3.02 16.02
CA LEU A 20 6.36 2.19 16.87
C LEU A 20 5.56 1.73 18.09
N SER A 21 4.38 1.15 17.86
CA SER A 21 3.82 0.23 18.83
C SER A 21 4.45 -1.12 18.49
N ALA A 22 5.22 -1.66 19.42
CA ALA A 22 5.66 -3.05 19.40
C ALA A 22 4.42 -3.95 19.52
N LYS A 23 3.61 -3.99 18.47
CA LYS A 23 2.60 -5.02 18.28
C LYS A 23 3.35 -6.35 18.27
N GLU A 24 2.84 -7.29 19.04
CA GLU A 24 3.27 -8.67 18.98
C GLU A 24 3.43 -9.08 17.51
N LYS A 25 4.63 -9.55 17.14
CA LYS A 25 4.91 -9.91 15.75
C LYS A 25 3.99 -11.07 15.39
N THR A 26 3.03 -10.80 14.51
CA THR A 26 2.12 -11.84 14.02
C THR A 26 2.93 -12.99 13.44
N PHE A 27 2.71 -14.18 13.97
CA PHE A 27 3.25 -15.40 13.39
C PHE A 27 2.35 -15.84 12.24
N TYR A 28 2.95 -15.96 11.06
CA TYR A 28 2.33 -16.53 9.88
C TYR A 28 2.89 -17.92 9.67
N ASP A 29 2.16 -18.91 10.18
CA ASP A 29 2.48 -20.31 9.94
C ASP A 29 2.35 -20.64 8.44
N SER A 30 3.34 -21.37 7.91
CA SER A 30 3.30 -21.92 6.57
C SER A 30 2.46 -23.19 6.51
N LYS A 31 2.40 -23.99 7.58
CA LYS A 31 1.70 -25.29 7.59
C LYS A 31 0.18 -25.13 7.64
N SER A 32 -0.34 -24.12 8.35
CA SER A 32 -1.79 -23.89 8.42
C SER A 32 -2.23 -22.49 7.95
N ASN A 33 -3.20 -22.48 7.03
CA ASN A 33 -3.93 -21.28 6.62
C ASN A 33 -5.44 -21.40 6.83
N ILE A 34 -5.92 -22.56 7.33
CA ILE A 34 -7.33 -22.79 7.58
C ILE A 34 -7.78 -22.00 8.80
N VAL A 35 -8.96 -21.41 8.72
CA VAL A 35 -9.61 -20.71 9.82
C VAL A 35 -11.02 -21.24 9.98
N CYS A 36 -11.32 -21.74 11.16
CA CYS A 36 -12.63 -22.28 11.52
C CYS A 36 -13.54 -21.13 11.98
N ILE A 37 -14.71 -21.02 11.36
CA ILE A 37 -15.65 -19.91 11.53
C ILE A 37 -17.03 -20.44 11.92
N ALA A 38 -17.53 -19.99 13.08
CA ALA A 38 -18.95 -20.07 13.43
C ALA A 38 -19.67 -18.75 13.10
N GLY A 39 -21.00 -18.77 12.95
CA GLY A 39 -21.83 -17.60 12.68
C GLY A 39 -22.10 -17.37 11.19
N ASN A 40 -22.02 -16.13 10.71
CA ASN A 40 -22.34 -15.73 9.32
C ASN A 40 -21.26 -16.15 8.30
N TYR A 41 -20.86 -17.43 8.32
CA TYR A 41 -19.81 -18.01 7.48
C TYR A 41 -20.02 -17.73 5.98
N GLU A 42 -21.26 -17.83 5.51
CA GLU A 42 -21.64 -17.71 4.10
C GLU A 42 -21.26 -16.34 3.52
N LEU A 43 -21.18 -15.29 4.37
CA LEU A 43 -20.77 -13.96 3.93
C LEU A 43 -19.26 -13.84 3.65
N LEU A 44 -18.45 -14.74 4.23
CA LEU A 44 -16.99 -14.75 4.11
C LEU A 44 -16.48 -15.61 2.96
N GLU A 45 -17.25 -16.60 2.51
CA GLU A 45 -16.82 -17.66 1.60
C GLU A 45 -15.97 -17.12 0.44
N TYR A 46 -14.70 -17.53 0.42
CA TYR A 46 -13.71 -17.06 -0.55
C TYR A 46 -12.49 -18.00 -0.55
N GLY A 47 -12.36 -18.78 -1.63
CA GLY A 47 -11.39 -19.85 -1.73
C GLY A 47 -11.50 -20.87 -0.59
N ASN A 48 -10.49 -21.72 -0.44
CA ASN A 48 -10.49 -22.82 0.53
C ASN A 48 -9.97 -22.43 1.92
N LYS A 49 -10.04 -21.14 2.30
CA LYS A 49 -9.42 -20.64 3.55
C LYS A 49 -10.29 -20.84 4.78
N PHE A 50 -11.58 -20.59 4.67
CA PHE A 50 -12.49 -20.66 5.80
C PHE A 50 -13.19 -22.03 5.83
N ARG A 51 -13.46 -22.52 7.04
CA ARG A 51 -14.24 -23.74 7.28
C ARG A 51 -15.39 -23.42 8.22
N LYS A 52 -16.58 -23.94 7.90
CA LYS A 52 -17.76 -23.72 8.72
C LYS A 52 -17.69 -24.60 9.97
N VAL A 53 -17.94 -23.98 11.11
CA VAL A 53 -18.22 -24.66 12.38
C VAL A 53 -19.73 -24.62 12.58
N GLU A 54 -20.37 -25.77 12.66
CA GLU A 54 -21.83 -25.90 12.74
C GLU A 54 -22.36 -25.68 14.16
N VAL A 55 -21.96 -24.55 14.76
CA VAL A 55 -22.56 -24.04 15.99
C VAL A 55 -23.46 -22.88 15.60
N SER A 56 -24.77 -23.05 15.83
CA SER A 56 -25.77 -22.01 15.54
C SER A 56 -25.54 -20.81 16.46
N ILE A 57 -25.20 -19.67 15.85
CA ILE A 57 -25.04 -18.40 16.55
C ILE A 57 -26.33 -17.58 16.33
N PRO A 58 -27.00 -17.10 17.40
CA PRO A 58 -28.24 -16.34 17.28
C PRO A 58 -28.08 -15.12 16.37
N GLN A 59 -29.08 -14.86 15.53
CA GLN A 59 -29.08 -13.70 14.62
C GLN A 59 -29.50 -12.38 15.32
N SER A 60 -29.91 -12.42 16.58
CA SER A 60 -30.56 -11.31 17.31
C SER A 60 -29.62 -10.21 17.84
N TYR A 61 -28.36 -10.14 17.39
CA TYR A 61 -27.40 -9.13 17.85
C TYR A 61 -27.50 -7.76 17.14
N SER A 62 -28.61 -7.48 16.46
CA SER A 62 -28.76 -6.30 15.60
C SER A 62 -28.48 -4.98 16.34
N THR A 63 -28.89 -4.87 17.60
CA THR A 63 -28.73 -3.65 18.42
C THR A 63 -27.48 -3.64 19.30
N TYR A 64 -26.80 -4.77 19.45
CA TYR A 64 -25.74 -4.95 20.45
C TYR A 64 -24.43 -4.29 20.02
N THR A 65 -23.67 -3.79 21.00
CA THR A 65 -22.27 -3.39 20.83
C THR A 65 -21.36 -4.62 20.77
N ALA A 66 -20.15 -4.47 20.24
CA ALA A 66 -19.21 -5.58 20.16
C ALA A 66 -18.92 -6.24 21.53
N LYS A 67 -18.85 -5.42 22.60
CA LYS A 67 -18.65 -5.88 23.98
C LYS A 67 -19.87 -6.62 24.53
N GLN A 68 -21.08 -6.12 24.28
CA GLN A 68 -22.30 -6.82 24.70
C GLN A 68 -22.42 -8.20 24.03
N ILE A 69 -22.06 -8.29 22.75
CA ILE A 69 -22.01 -9.58 22.05
C ILE A 69 -20.98 -10.50 22.70
N GLU A 70 -19.78 -10.02 23.02
CA GLU A 70 -18.74 -10.80 23.73
C GLU A 70 -19.23 -11.31 25.08
N GLU A 71 -19.86 -10.45 25.88
CA GLU A 71 -20.43 -10.79 27.19
C GLU A 71 -21.50 -11.88 27.05
N THR A 72 -22.42 -11.74 26.08
CA THR A 72 -23.45 -12.76 25.80
C THR A 72 -22.86 -14.08 25.31
N LEU A 73 -21.86 -14.03 24.42
CA LEU A 73 -21.22 -15.22 23.89
C LEU A 73 -20.51 -16.02 24.99
N ASN A 74 -19.90 -15.32 25.96
CA ASN A 74 -19.29 -15.95 27.13
C ASN A 74 -20.33 -16.45 28.13
N SER A 75 -21.39 -15.70 28.44
CA SER A 75 -22.43 -16.13 29.39
C SER A 75 -23.18 -17.38 28.92
N GLU A 76 -23.36 -17.52 27.61
CA GLU A 76 -23.99 -18.70 26.99
C GLU A 76 -23.00 -19.83 26.65
N ASN A 77 -21.73 -19.71 27.07
CA ASN A 77 -20.66 -20.69 26.87
C ASN A 77 -20.47 -21.13 25.41
N TYR A 78 -20.56 -20.22 24.42
CA TYR A 78 -20.36 -20.60 23.01
C TYR A 78 -18.95 -21.12 22.73
N GLY A 79 -17.94 -20.69 23.50
CA GLY A 79 -16.58 -21.21 23.35
C GLY A 79 -16.52 -22.71 23.65
N LYS A 80 -17.27 -23.16 24.67
CA LYS A 80 -17.42 -24.57 25.02
C LYS A 80 -18.18 -25.34 23.94
N LYS A 81 -19.28 -24.79 23.41
CA LYS A 81 -20.02 -25.39 22.28
C LYS A 81 -19.14 -25.60 21.03
N ILE A 82 -18.23 -24.67 20.75
CA ILE A 82 -17.27 -24.80 19.65
C ILE A 82 -16.21 -25.86 19.96
N LEU A 83 -15.70 -25.92 21.20
CA LEU A 83 -14.80 -26.98 21.65
C LEU A 83 -15.45 -28.36 21.51
N ASP A 84 -16.70 -28.49 21.97
CA ASP A 84 -17.49 -29.73 21.87
C ASP A 84 -17.70 -30.15 20.42
N TYR A 85 -17.99 -29.19 19.54
CA TYR A 85 -18.04 -29.44 18.11
C TYR A 85 -16.71 -29.97 17.57
N LEU A 86 -15.58 -29.39 17.95
CA LEU A 86 -14.27 -29.80 17.43
C LEU A 86 -13.88 -31.22 17.88
N PHE A 87 -14.19 -31.59 19.12
CA PHE A 87 -13.93 -32.92 19.69
C PHE A 87 -15.10 -33.90 19.53
N SER A 88 -16.05 -33.61 18.63
CA SER A 88 -17.21 -34.45 18.35
C SER A 88 -17.94 -34.95 19.61
N TYR A 89 -18.01 -34.11 20.64
CA TYR A 89 -18.59 -34.49 21.93
C TYR A 89 -20.09 -34.75 21.79
N ASN A 90 -20.52 -35.95 22.17
CA ASN A 90 -21.91 -36.40 22.07
C ASN A 90 -22.65 -36.41 23.42
N GLY A 91 -22.02 -35.91 24.50
CA GLY A 91 -22.56 -35.94 25.86
C GLY A 91 -21.99 -37.06 26.73
N SER A 92 -21.32 -38.06 26.15
CA SER A 92 -20.74 -39.18 26.90
C SER A 92 -19.31 -39.55 26.52
N SER A 93 -18.80 -39.05 25.39
CA SER A 93 -17.47 -39.41 24.87
C SER A 93 -16.91 -38.34 23.94
N LEU A 94 -15.58 -38.32 23.80
CA LEU A 94 -14.83 -37.44 22.91
C LEU A 94 -14.25 -38.23 21.74
N SER A 95 -14.11 -37.56 20.59
CA SER A 95 -13.41 -38.10 19.42
C SER A 95 -12.56 -37.02 18.73
N GLU A 96 -11.41 -37.43 18.19
CA GLU A 96 -10.54 -36.57 17.39
C GLU A 96 -10.87 -36.61 15.89
N ASP A 97 -11.89 -37.36 15.46
CA ASP A 97 -12.14 -37.62 14.04
C ASP A 97 -12.32 -36.34 13.21
N ARG A 98 -13.02 -35.35 13.76
CA ARG A 98 -13.19 -34.06 13.09
C ARG A 98 -11.89 -33.25 13.04
N LEU A 99 -11.06 -33.33 14.07
CA LEU A 99 -9.74 -32.71 14.06
C LEU A 99 -8.83 -33.37 13.03
N LYS A 100 -8.91 -34.70 12.88
CA LYS A 100 -8.23 -35.47 11.83
C LYS A 100 -8.69 -35.03 10.45
N ASP A 101 -9.99 -34.92 10.22
CA ASP A 101 -10.54 -34.47 8.93
C ASP A 101 -10.10 -33.04 8.60
N LEU A 102 -10.12 -32.12 9.57
CA LEU A 102 -9.65 -30.75 9.39
C LEU A 102 -8.13 -30.70 9.16
N ALA A 103 -7.36 -31.56 9.83
CA ALA A 103 -5.92 -31.70 9.64
C ALA A 103 -5.61 -32.22 8.24
N LEU A 104 -6.26 -33.30 7.79
CA LEU A 104 -6.16 -33.83 6.42
C LEU A 104 -6.47 -32.77 5.36
N GLN A 105 -7.47 -31.93 5.59
CA GLN A 105 -7.79 -30.83 4.69
C GLN A 105 -6.77 -29.68 4.71
N ASN A 106 -5.98 -29.58 5.79
CA ASN A 106 -4.90 -28.63 5.94
C ASN A 106 -3.56 -29.15 5.36
N VAL A 107 -3.43 -30.48 5.17
CA VAL A 107 -2.25 -31.10 4.57
C VAL A 107 -2.01 -30.50 3.19
N LEU A 108 -0.77 -30.03 2.99
CA LEU A 108 -0.36 -29.44 1.74
C LEU A 108 -0.33 -30.51 0.65
N LYS A 109 -0.63 -30.14 -0.61
CA LYS A 109 -0.35 -31.02 -1.76
C LYS A 109 1.08 -31.59 -1.75
N SER A 110 2.04 -30.84 -1.22
CA SER A 110 3.44 -31.30 -1.10
C SER A 110 3.68 -32.30 0.03
N ASP A 111 2.88 -32.26 1.10
CA ASP A 111 2.98 -33.22 2.20
C ASP A 111 2.25 -34.50 1.83
N ASP A 112 1.17 -34.39 1.05
CA ASP A 112 0.50 -35.51 0.39
C ASP A 112 1.44 -36.22 -0.61
N GLU A 113 2.18 -35.45 -1.43
CA GLU A 113 3.23 -35.99 -2.30
C GLU A 113 4.31 -36.72 -1.50
N ARG A 114 4.79 -36.16 -0.37
CA ARG A 114 5.84 -36.77 0.48
C ARG A 114 5.34 -38.00 1.25
N ALA A 115 4.09 -38.00 1.68
CA ALA A 115 3.44 -39.16 2.29
C ALA A 115 3.21 -40.27 1.25
N SER A 116 2.87 -39.91 0.01
CA SER A 116 2.66 -40.87 -1.08
C SER A 116 3.93 -41.62 -1.52
N ILE A 117 5.10 -41.02 -1.31
CA ILE A 117 6.42 -41.63 -1.56
C ILE A 117 7.05 -42.26 -0.30
N GLY A 118 6.29 -42.37 0.81
CA GLY A 118 6.71 -43.07 2.03
C GLY A 118 7.77 -42.36 2.88
N VAL A 119 7.99 -41.05 2.70
CA VAL A 119 9.03 -40.29 3.40
C VAL A 119 8.59 -39.85 4.81
N ILE A 120 7.29 -39.73 5.06
CA ILE A 120 6.70 -39.39 6.36
C ILE A 120 5.40 -40.20 6.51
N SER A 121 5.10 -40.73 7.71
CA SER A 121 3.83 -41.41 7.97
C SER A 121 2.67 -40.40 7.99
N LYS A 122 1.50 -40.76 7.47
CA LYS A 122 0.30 -39.89 7.53
C LYS A 122 -0.09 -39.58 8.99
N ASP A 123 0.16 -40.49 9.91
CA ASP A 123 -0.18 -40.32 11.33
C ASP A 123 0.71 -39.31 12.06
N ASP A 124 1.98 -39.17 11.66
CA ASP A 124 2.89 -38.16 12.23
C ASP A 124 2.56 -36.74 11.74
N ILE A 125 2.05 -36.61 10.51
CA ILE A 125 1.54 -35.34 9.97
C ILE A 125 0.31 -34.86 10.77
N LEU A 126 -0.57 -35.78 11.17
CA LEU A 126 -1.82 -35.46 11.87
C LEU A 126 -1.59 -34.94 13.30
N LYS A 127 -0.59 -35.46 14.03
CA LYS A 127 -0.35 -35.09 15.44
C LYS A 127 0.26 -33.69 15.62
N GLU A 128 1.10 -33.22 14.69
CA GLU A 128 1.67 -31.86 14.74
C GLU A 128 0.68 -30.77 14.27
N ASP A 129 -0.35 -31.12 13.49
CA ASP A 129 -1.23 -30.16 12.80
C ASP A 129 -2.53 -29.81 13.55
N TYR A 130 -2.87 -30.49 14.65
CA TYR A 130 -4.08 -30.15 15.42
C TYR A 130 -4.00 -28.79 16.11
N LEU A 131 -2.84 -28.45 16.69
CA LEU A 131 -2.70 -27.25 17.51
C LEU A 131 -2.96 -25.96 16.70
N PRO A 132 -2.41 -25.78 15.47
CA PRO A 132 -2.77 -24.64 14.63
C PRO A 132 -4.27 -24.56 14.27
N ILE A 133 -4.96 -25.69 14.10
CA ILE A 133 -6.40 -25.73 13.79
C ILE A 133 -7.22 -25.31 15.00
N LEU A 134 -6.84 -25.81 16.18
CA LEU A 134 -7.48 -25.51 17.47
C LEU A 134 -7.30 -24.03 17.86
N GLU A 135 -6.12 -23.46 17.60
CA GLU A 135 -5.85 -22.04 17.90
C GLU A 135 -6.54 -21.04 16.93
N ASN A 136 -6.99 -21.50 15.76
CA ASN A 136 -7.59 -20.68 14.69
C ASN A 136 -9.12 -20.78 14.61
N ASN A 137 -9.79 -20.79 15.77
CA ASN A 137 -11.25 -20.79 15.87
C ASN A 137 -11.81 -19.39 16.15
N TYR A 138 -12.77 -18.97 15.33
CA TYR A 138 -13.37 -17.64 15.40
C TYR A 138 -14.90 -17.68 15.25
N ILE A 139 -15.56 -16.66 15.79
CA ILE A 139 -16.97 -16.37 15.57
C ILE A 139 -17.07 -15.10 14.73
N PHE A 140 -17.79 -15.18 13.62
CA PHE A 140 -18.02 -14.07 12.69
C PHE A 140 -19.49 -13.66 12.68
N ILE A 141 -19.76 -12.40 13.03
CA ILE A 141 -21.13 -11.87 13.12
C ILE A 141 -21.24 -10.58 12.32
N VAL A 142 -22.25 -10.49 11.46
CA VAL A 142 -22.65 -9.24 10.81
C VAL A 142 -23.96 -8.76 11.43
N ASN A 143 -23.92 -7.59 12.06
CA ASN A 143 -25.09 -6.98 12.70
C ASN A 143 -25.37 -5.57 12.16
N THR A 144 -26.58 -5.06 12.41
CA THR A 144 -27.03 -3.76 11.88
C THR A 144 -27.21 -2.73 12.98
N LYS A 145 -26.18 -1.91 13.22
CA LYS A 145 -26.23 -0.85 14.23
C LYS A 145 -26.62 0.48 13.59
N LYS A 146 -27.72 1.09 14.02
CA LYS A 146 -28.23 2.39 13.52
C LYS A 146 -28.33 2.43 11.99
N GLY A 147 -28.94 1.39 11.40
CA GLY A 147 -29.11 1.25 9.95
C GLY A 147 -27.83 0.96 9.15
N LYS A 148 -26.68 0.74 9.82
CA LYS A 148 -25.40 0.43 9.16
C LYS A 148 -24.94 -0.97 9.53
N LYS A 149 -24.76 -1.83 8.52
CA LYS A 149 -24.17 -3.17 8.70
C LYS A 149 -22.72 -3.05 9.19
N ARG A 150 -22.35 -3.83 10.20
CA ARG A 150 -21.01 -3.94 10.78
C ARG A 150 -20.64 -5.40 10.90
N TRP A 151 -19.38 -5.72 10.65
CA TRP A 151 -18.83 -7.03 10.93
C TRP A 151 -18.10 -6.99 12.27
N ASN A 152 -18.15 -8.11 13.00
CA ASN A 152 -17.47 -8.33 14.27
C ASN A 152 -16.81 -9.70 14.23
N VAL A 153 -15.59 -9.79 14.72
CA VAL A 153 -14.82 -11.02 14.81
C VAL A 153 -14.41 -11.23 16.26
N TYR A 154 -14.64 -12.45 16.75
CA TYR A 154 -14.25 -12.89 18.08
C TYR A 154 -13.38 -14.14 17.97
N LYS A 155 -12.33 -14.23 18.79
CA LYS A 155 -11.46 -15.41 18.88
C LYS A 155 -11.98 -16.31 19.99
N VAL A 156 -12.06 -17.61 19.71
CA VAL A 156 -12.32 -18.64 20.73
C VAL A 156 -10.97 -19.06 21.29
N MET A 157 -10.77 -18.88 22.60
CA MET A 157 -9.46 -19.01 23.25
C MET A 157 -9.16 -20.47 23.63
N ILE A 158 -8.98 -21.33 22.63
CA ILE A 158 -8.46 -22.70 22.81
C ILE A 158 -6.93 -22.60 22.81
N ASN A 159 -6.35 -22.44 23.99
CA ASN A 159 -4.91 -22.40 24.19
C ASN A 159 -4.41 -23.76 24.72
N LYS A 160 -3.09 -23.86 24.94
CA LYS A 160 -2.48 -25.08 25.50
C LYS A 160 -3.11 -25.50 26.84
N ASP A 161 -3.42 -24.56 27.73
CA ASP A 161 -4.03 -24.88 29.03
C ASP A 161 -5.43 -25.50 28.89
N VAL A 162 -6.23 -25.04 27.93
CA VAL A 162 -7.54 -25.65 27.61
C VAL A 162 -7.35 -27.05 27.05
N LEU A 163 -6.37 -27.26 26.17
CA LEU A 163 -6.08 -28.58 25.61
C LEU A 163 -5.58 -29.55 26.68
N ASP A 164 -4.69 -29.10 27.56
CA ASP A 164 -4.21 -29.89 28.68
C ASP A 164 -5.38 -30.29 29.59
N GLN A 165 -6.36 -29.40 29.82
CA GLN A 165 -7.59 -29.76 30.53
C GLN A 165 -8.42 -30.81 29.79
N VAL A 166 -8.58 -30.72 28.47
CA VAL A 166 -9.32 -31.71 27.67
C VAL A 166 -8.66 -33.08 27.78
N PHE A 167 -7.36 -33.18 27.54
CA PHE A 167 -6.64 -34.46 27.60
C PHE A 167 -6.61 -35.03 29.02
N ASN A 168 -6.48 -34.18 30.05
CA ASN A 168 -6.57 -34.59 31.46
C ASN A 168 -8.00 -34.98 31.92
N SER A 169 -9.00 -34.81 31.04
CA SER A 169 -10.40 -35.14 31.29
C SER A 169 -10.92 -36.16 30.27
N TRP A 170 -10.04 -36.79 29.49
CA TRP A 170 -10.43 -37.65 28.37
C TRP A 170 -11.36 -38.80 28.77
N ASN A 171 -11.16 -39.34 29.97
CA ASN A 171 -11.95 -40.43 30.54
C ASN A 171 -12.89 -39.96 31.68
N ASP A 172 -13.01 -38.65 31.90
CA ASP A 172 -13.80 -38.03 32.97
C ASP A 172 -14.67 -36.91 32.40
N MET A 173 -15.90 -37.25 32.01
CA MET A 173 -16.80 -36.31 31.34
C MET A 173 -17.33 -35.24 32.29
N ASP A 174 -17.42 -35.51 33.59
CA ASP A 174 -17.82 -34.51 34.58
C ASP A 174 -16.78 -33.40 34.66
N LYS A 175 -15.50 -33.77 34.66
CA LYS A 175 -14.40 -32.82 34.58
C LYS A 175 -14.34 -32.10 33.23
N TYR A 176 -14.58 -32.80 32.12
CA TYR A 176 -14.62 -32.20 30.78
C TYR A 176 -15.74 -31.16 30.64
N ASN A 177 -16.92 -31.41 31.23
CA ASN A 177 -18.07 -30.51 31.21
C ASN A 177 -17.82 -29.20 31.97
N GLN A 178 -16.86 -29.18 32.91
CA GLN A 178 -16.50 -27.98 33.68
C GLN A 178 -15.52 -27.04 32.94
N ILE A 179 -14.93 -27.49 31.82
CA ILE A 179 -13.96 -26.69 31.05
C ILE A 179 -14.64 -25.43 30.50
N LYS A 180 -14.07 -24.26 30.81
CA LYS A 180 -14.49 -22.97 30.27
C LYS A 180 -13.56 -22.53 29.16
N VAL A 181 -14.13 -22.15 28.02
CA VAL A 181 -13.39 -21.63 26.88
C VAL A 181 -13.80 -20.18 26.64
N PRO A 182 -12.95 -19.20 27.02
CA PRO A 182 -13.26 -17.79 26.85
C PRO A 182 -13.37 -17.40 25.37
N ILE A 183 -14.21 -16.41 25.09
CA ILE A 183 -14.30 -15.74 23.80
C ILE A 183 -13.81 -14.30 23.98
N SER A 184 -12.92 -13.85 23.09
CA SER A 184 -12.36 -12.50 23.13
C SER A 184 -12.65 -11.72 21.85
N PHE A 185 -13.06 -10.46 21.99
CA PHE A 185 -13.23 -9.55 20.85
C PHE A 185 -11.90 -9.25 20.15
N VAL A 186 -11.87 -9.39 18.82
CA VAL A 186 -10.69 -9.13 18.00
C VAL A 186 -10.82 -7.80 17.26
N SER A 187 -11.87 -7.63 16.46
CA SER A 187 -12.04 -6.42 15.66
C SER A 187 -13.45 -6.25 15.11
N SER A 188 -13.79 -5.00 14.77
CA SER A 188 -15.03 -4.66 14.05
C SER A 188 -14.82 -3.49 13.08
N ASP A 189 -15.67 -3.42 12.04
CA ASP A 189 -15.78 -2.25 11.16
C ASP A 189 -17.10 -2.28 10.36
N LYS A 190 -17.33 -1.27 9.53
CA LYS A 190 -18.45 -1.21 8.58
C LYS A 190 -18.37 -2.37 7.59
N ALA A 191 -19.49 -3.06 7.42
CA ALA A 191 -19.67 -4.07 6.39
C ALA A 191 -20.36 -3.46 5.17
N LYS A 192 -19.81 -3.69 3.98
CA LYS A 192 -20.52 -3.47 2.72
C LYS A 192 -20.78 -4.81 2.07
N LEU A 193 -22.05 -5.09 1.83
CA LEU A 193 -22.52 -6.28 1.12
C LEU A 193 -22.88 -5.92 -0.32
N ILE A 194 -22.82 -6.93 -1.18
CA ILE A 194 -23.32 -6.89 -2.56
C ILE A 194 -24.16 -8.15 -2.76
N LYS A 195 -25.13 -8.10 -3.68
CA LYS A 195 -25.76 -9.32 -4.16
C LYS A 195 -24.86 -9.92 -5.22
N ASP A 196 -24.52 -11.18 -5.04
CA ASP A 196 -23.88 -11.97 -6.07
C ASP A 196 -24.82 -12.06 -7.29
N ILE A 197 -24.26 -11.94 -8.50
CA ILE A 197 -25.06 -11.83 -9.72
C ILE A 197 -25.68 -13.19 -10.07
N ASP A 198 -24.94 -14.27 -9.82
CA ASP A 198 -25.31 -15.62 -10.25
C ASP A 198 -26.20 -16.31 -9.21
N THR A 199 -25.81 -16.24 -7.93
CA THR A 199 -26.51 -16.91 -6.83
C THR A 199 -27.60 -16.05 -6.18
N LYS A 200 -27.62 -14.74 -6.47
CA LYS A 200 -28.47 -13.72 -5.80
C LYS A 200 -28.27 -13.63 -4.28
N GLN A 201 -27.28 -14.31 -3.72
CA GLN A 201 -26.98 -14.29 -2.28
C GLN A 201 -26.24 -13.01 -1.89
N GLU A 202 -26.44 -12.53 -0.66
CA GLU A 202 -25.64 -11.41 -0.13
C GLU A 202 -24.24 -11.90 0.25
N ILE A 203 -23.20 -11.27 -0.30
CA ILE A 203 -21.80 -11.54 0.04
C ILE A 203 -21.07 -10.26 0.45
N LEU A 204 -19.99 -10.38 1.23
CA LEU A 204 -19.14 -9.23 1.54
C LEU A 204 -18.42 -8.72 0.29
N LYS A 205 -18.51 -7.41 0.05
CA LYS A 205 -17.74 -6.75 -1.02
C LYS A 205 -16.24 -7.01 -0.79
N ASN A 206 -15.49 -7.31 -1.86
CA ASN A 206 -14.04 -7.59 -1.78
C ASN A 206 -13.24 -6.51 -1.05
N LYS A 207 -13.62 -5.23 -1.18
CA LYS A 207 -12.99 -4.13 -0.44
C LYS A 207 -13.17 -4.26 1.08
N THR A 208 -14.31 -4.79 1.53
CA THR A 208 -14.58 -5.11 2.94
C THR A 208 -13.74 -6.30 3.39
N LYS A 209 -13.73 -7.40 2.63
CA LYS A 209 -12.91 -8.59 2.92
C LYS A 209 -11.42 -8.23 3.07
N ARG A 210 -10.87 -7.44 2.13
CA ARG A 210 -9.47 -6.95 2.19
C ARG A 210 -9.17 -6.09 3.42
N LYS A 211 -10.11 -5.26 3.87
CA LYS A 211 -9.94 -4.47 5.11
C LYS A 211 -9.94 -5.35 6.35
N MET A 212 -10.78 -6.38 6.35
CA MET A 212 -10.86 -7.36 7.44
C MET A 212 -9.56 -8.16 7.55
N ALA A 213 -9.01 -8.63 6.44
CA ALA A 213 -7.73 -9.34 6.36
C ALA A 213 -6.53 -8.56 6.95
N ILE A 214 -6.62 -7.23 7.00
CA ILE A 214 -5.58 -6.36 7.62
C ILE A 214 -5.78 -6.25 9.13
N LYS A 215 -7.04 -6.27 9.58
CA LYS A 215 -7.41 -6.08 10.99
C LYS A 215 -7.38 -7.37 11.80
N VAL A 216 -7.62 -8.51 11.15
CA VAL A 216 -7.65 -9.83 11.76
C VAL A 216 -6.54 -10.66 11.12
N PRO A 217 -5.39 -10.86 11.80
CA PRO A 217 -4.23 -11.47 11.17
C PRO A 217 -4.47 -12.91 10.68
N ALA A 218 -5.30 -13.69 11.37
CA ALA A 218 -5.72 -15.02 10.91
C ALA A 218 -6.43 -14.96 9.55
N PHE A 219 -7.15 -13.87 9.27
CA PHE A 219 -7.89 -13.68 8.02
C PHE A 219 -7.02 -13.05 6.92
N ALA A 220 -5.72 -12.84 7.16
CA ALA A 220 -4.81 -12.28 6.17
C ALA A 220 -4.87 -13.05 4.85
N ILE A 221 -4.86 -12.33 3.73
CA ILE A 221 -4.73 -12.94 2.41
C ILE A 221 -3.28 -13.41 2.29
N ARG A 222 -3.06 -14.69 2.51
CA ARG A 222 -1.72 -15.29 2.59
C ARG A 222 -1.70 -16.69 2.00
N GLY A 223 -0.54 -17.09 1.54
CA GLY A 223 -0.25 -18.41 1.00
C GLY A 223 1.23 -18.71 1.06
N GLN A 224 1.61 -19.88 0.56
CA GLN A 224 3.01 -20.28 0.49
C GLN A 224 3.67 -19.77 -0.78
N VAL A 225 4.97 -19.54 -0.69
CA VAL A 225 5.82 -19.46 -1.87
C VAL A 225 5.96 -20.86 -2.47
N THR A 226 5.54 -21.02 -3.72
CA THR A 226 5.52 -22.31 -4.43
C THR A 226 6.72 -22.51 -5.35
N GLY A 227 7.37 -21.43 -5.79
CA GLY A 227 8.52 -21.49 -6.69
C GLY A 227 9.29 -20.18 -6.71
N ARG A 228 10.53 -20.22 -7.21
CA ARG A 228 11.40 -19.04 -7.42
C ARG A 228 11.58 -18.66 -8.90
N ASN A 229 11.47 -19.64 -9.82
CA ASN A 229 11.64 -19.44 -11.25
C ASN A 229 10.46 -20.09 -12.01
N PRO A 230 9.32 -19.38 -12.20
CA PRO A 230 9.05 -18.02 -11.74
C PRO A 230 8.83 -17.94 -10.22
N PHE A 231 9.05 -16.74 -9.65
CA PHE A 231 8.72 -16.51 -8.25
C PHE A 231 7.21 -16.47 -8.10
N ALA A 232 6.65 -17.46 -7.42
CA ALA A 232 5.21 -17.72 -7.45
C ALA A 232 4.66 -18.05 -6.06
N THR A 233 3.35 -17.84 -5.91
CA THR A 233 2.58 -18.18 -4.71
C THR A 233 1.23 -18.79 -5.06
N ASN A 234 0.66 -19.56 -4.14
CA ASN A 234 -0.66 -20.19 -4.25
C ASN A 234 -1.80 -19.29 -3.72
N ILE A 235 -1.69 -17.98 -3.93
CA ILE A 235 -2.79 -17.04 -3.75
C ILE A 235 -3.02 -16.24 -5.03
N GLY A 236 -4.29 -16.05 -5.38
CA GLY A 236 -4.73 -15.41 -6.61
C GLY A 236 -5.99 -14.55 -6.43
N THR A 237 -6.72 -14.31 -7.52
CA THR A 237 -7.92 -13.47 -7.53
C THR A 237 -9.00 -14.02 -6.60
N ILE A 238 -9.19 -15.34 -6.48
CA ILE A 238 -10.21 -15.96 -5.60
C ILE A 238 -9.90 -15.77 -4.12
N TYR A 239 -8.69 -15.34 -3.77
CA TYR A 239 -8.28 -14.98 -2.42
C TYR A 239 -8.25 -13.47 -2.21
N GLY A 240 -8.46 -12.67 -3.26
CA GLY A 240 -8.65 -11.21 -3.19
C GLY A 240 -7.41 -10.41 -3.54
N LEU A 241 -6.39 -11.11 -4.03
CA LEU A 241 -5.18 -10.52 -4.58
C LEU A 241 -5.50 -9.90 -5.95
N LYS A 242 -4.81 -8.81 -6.27
CA LYS A 242 -4.89 -8.11 -7.55
C LYS A 242 -3.50 -7.81 -8.08
N ASN A 243 -3.40 -7.60 -9.39
CA ASN A 243 -2.17 -7.07 -9.98
C ASN A 243 -1.74 -5.78 -9.27
N CYS A 244 -0.43 -5.62 -9.13
CA CYS A 244 0.26 -4.56 -8.42
C CYS A 244 0.10 -4.57 -6.88
N ASP A 245 -0.68 -5.47 -6.29
CA ASP A 245 -0.77 -5.56 -4.82
C ASP A 245 0.60 -5.82 -4.20
N LYS A 246 0.87 -5.20 -3.06
CA LYS A 246 2.10 -5.44 -2.29
C LYS A 246 1.95 -6.75 -1.54
N VAL A 247 2.99 -7.58 -1.60
CA VAL A 247 3.05 -8.87 -0.92
C VAL A 247 4.38 -8.95 -0.17
N ALA A 248 4.32 -9.10 1.14
CA ALA A 248 5.51 -9.30 1.97
C ALA A 248 5.79 -10.78 2.12
N ILE A 249 7.08 -11.14 2.07
CA ILE A 249 7.53 -12.51 2.26
C ILE A 249 8.06 -12.64 3.67
N TYR A 250 7.51 -13.59 4.41
CA TYR A 250 7.88 -13.89 5.77
C TYR A 250 8.52 -15.27 5.88
N ARG A 251 9.57 -15.34 6.69
CA ARG A 251 10.20 -16.59 7.11
C ARG A 251 9.93 -16.84 8.58
N THR A 252 9.48 -18.05 8.86
CA THR A 252 9.36 -18.59 10.20
C THR A 252 10.74 -18.71 10.85
N LYS A 253 10.86 -18.19 12.07
CA LYS A 253 12.03 -18.29 12.94
C LYS A 253 11.57 -18.65 14.34
N GLU A 254 12.45 -19.29 15.10
CA GLU A 254 12.24 -19.57 16.51
C GLU A 254 13.14 -18.68 17.36
N LYS A 255 12.64 -18.19 18.50
CA LYS A 255 13.44 -17.57 19.55
C LYS A 255 12.85 -17.95 20.89
N ASN A 256 13.65 -18.60 21.75
CA ASN A 256 13.25 -19.05 23.09
C ASN A 256 11.98 -19.92 23.09
N GLY A 257 11.88 -20.89 22.17
CA GLY A 257 10.70 -21.76 22.05
C GLY A 257 9.45 -21.09 21.45
N LYS A 258 9.49 -19.77 21.16
CA LYS A 258 8.39 -19.05 20.51
C LYS A 258 8.68 -18.83 19.03
N MET A 259 7.76 -19.30 18.19
CA MET A 259 7.78 -19.08 16.75
C MET A 259 7.37 -17.64 16.42
N TYR A 260 8.07 -17.03 15.47
CA TYR A 260 7.76 -15.71 14.97
C TYR A 260 8.10 -15.58 13.48
N SER A 261 7.43 -14.66 12.79
CA SER A 261 7.70 -14.38 11.39
C SER A 261 8.62 -13.18 11.23
N SER A 262 9.69 -13.37 10.46
CA SER A 262 10.63 -12.32 10.08
C SER A 262 10.47 -11.98 8.60
N LYS A 263 10.36 -10.69 8.27
CA LYS A 263 10.23 -10.27 6.88
C LYS A 263 11.55 -10.47 6.14
N VAL A 264 11.51 -11.16 5.01
CA VAL A 264 12.66 -11.44 4.13
C VAL A 264 12.70 -10.43 2.99
N SER A 265 11.57 -10.20 2.34
CA SER A 265 11.48 -9.33 1.17
C SER A 265 10.11 -8.70 1.00
N THR A 266 10.05 -7.71 0.10
CA THR A 266 8.83 -7.04 -0.34
C THR A 266 8.70 -7.24 -1.85
N THR A 267 7.52 -7.67 -2.27
CA THR A 267 7.23 -8.05 -3.65
C THR A 267 5.93 -7.40 -4.12
N ARG A 268 5.70 -7.41 -5.43
CA ARG A 268 4.45 -7.00 -6.07
C ARG A 268 3.84 -8.19 -6.80
N ALA A 269 2.54 -8.38 -6.64
CA ALA A 269 1.80 -9.40 -7.38
C ALA A 269 1.66 -8.99 -8.86
N CYS A 270 1.98 -9.91 -9.76
CA CYS A 270 1.80 -9.77 -11.21
C CYS A 270 1.27 -11.08 -11.79
N ASN A 271 0.64 -11.01 -12.97
CA ASN A 271 0.01 -12.18 -13.60
C ASN A 271 -0.89 -12.96 -12.62
N VAL A 272 -1.77 -12.25 -11.90
CA VAL A 272 -2.65 -12.84 -10.89
C VAL A 272 -3.75 -13.64 -11.60
N ALA A 273 -3.69 -14.97 -11.47
CA ALA A 273 -4.71 -15.92 -11.89
C ALA A 273 -5.65 -16.25 -10.71
N ASP A 274 -6.56 -17.21 -10.88
CA ASP A 274 -7.58 -17.54 -9.88
C ASP A 274 -6.98 -17.92 -8.53
N SER A 275 -6.14 -18.95 -8.50
CA SER A 275 -5.54 -19.50 -7.27
C SER A 275 -4.04 -19.25 -7.13
N THR A 276 -3.42 -18.59 -8.11
CA THR A 276 -1.96 -18.38 -8.14
C THR A 276 -1.60 -16.98 -8.60
N ALA A 277 -0.39 -16.54 -8.26
CA ALA A 277 0.17 -15.29 -8.74
C ALA A 277 1.69 -15.39 -8.85
N ASN A 278 2.25 -14.63 -9.78
CA ASN A 278 3.68 -14.36 -9.81
C ASN A 278 4.02 -13.18 -8.91
N LEU A 279 5.24 -13.17 -8.38
CA LEU A 279 5.73 -12.18 -7.44
C LEU A 279 6.99 -11.55 -8.01
N TYR A 280 6.99 -10.22 -8.10
CA TYR A 280 8.17 -9.46 -8.51
C TYR A 280 8.83 -8.83 -7.28
N THR A 281 10.07 -9.23 -6.96
CA THR A 281 10.83 -8.69 -5.82
C THR A 281 11.42 -7.33 -6.15
N PHE A 282 11.14 -6.35 -5.29
CA PHE A 282 11.68 -4.99 -5.45
C PHE A 282 12.41 -4.47 -4.21
N ALA A 283 12.35 -5.17 -3.06
CA ALA A 283 13.18 -4.83 -1.90
C ALA A 283 13.44 -6.04 -0.99
N GLY A 284 14.63 -6.10 -0.39
CA GLY A 284 15.03 -7.14 0.56
C GLY A 284 15.76 -8.33 -0.10
N GLY A 285 15.96 -9.39 0.68
CA GLY A 285 16.73 -10.56 0.26
C GLY A 285 15.95 -11.54 -0.61
N GLN A 286 16.58 -12.65 -0.97
CA GLN A 286 15.90 -13.72 -1.70
C GLN A 286 15.06 -14.59 -0.74
N ALA A 287 13.77 -14.76 -1.05
CA ALA A 287 12.88 -15.75 -0.41
C ALA A 287 13.50 -17.15 -0.51
N SER A 288 13.39 -18.06 0.45
CA SER A 288 14.08 -19.36 0.58
C SER A 288 13.86 -20.30 -0.64
N TYR A 289 14.81 -21.19 -0.90
CA TYR A 289 14.68 -22.28 -1.89
C TYR A 289 13.91 -23.47 -1.29
N LYS A 290 13.94 -23.59 0.05
CA LYS A 290 13.18 -24.61 0.79
C LYS A 290 11.76 -24.07 1.03
N LYS A 291 10.75 -24.86 0.67
CA LYS A 291 9.32 -24.59 0.92
C LYS A 291 9.14 -24.21 2.40
N GLY A 292 8.43 -23.10 2.68
CA GLY A 292 8.21 -22.61 4.05
C GLY A 292 8.13 -21.09 4.23
N ASP A 293 8.56 -20.30 3.24
CA ASP A 293 8.31 -18.85 3.26
C ASP A 293 6.84 -18.56 2.90
N VAL A 294 6.22 -17.63 3.63
CA VAL A 294 4.80 -17.27 3.50
C VAL A 294 4.67 -15.91 2.82
N ALA A 295 3.90 -15.87 1.73
CA ALA A 295 3.51 -14.67 1.03
C ALA A 295 2.25 -14.08 1.67
N VAL A 296 2.31 -12.83 2.12
CA VAL A 296 1.21 -12.15 2.82
C VAL A 296 0.89 -10.83 2.11
N TYR A 297 -0.35 -10.67 1.66
CA TYR A 297 -0.87 -9.42 1.11
C TYR A 297 -0.73 -8.28 2.13
N GLN A 298 -0.23 -7.14 1.65
CA GLN A 298 -0.20 -5.90 2.38
C GLN A 298 -0.91 -4.81 1.58
N PRO A 299 -1.70 -3.94 2.24
CA PRO A 299 -2.29 -2.80 1.56
C PRO A 299 -1.21 -1.92 0.96
N SER A 300 -1.44 -1.52 -0.29
CA SER A 300 -0.65 -0.54 -1.00
C SER A 300 -1.59 0.30 -1.83
N SER A 301 -1.31 1.60 -1.89
CA SER A 301 -2.00 2.50 -2.81
C SER A 301 -1.41 2.42 -4.21
N ASN A 302 -0.28 1.72 -4.40
CA ASN A 302 0.47 1.70 -5.66
C ASN A 302 0.86 3.12 -6.07
N THR A 303 1.14 3.95 -5.07
CA THR A 303 1.52 5.34 -5.26
C THR A 303 2.90 5.58 -4.71
N SER A 304 3.59 6.55 -5.29
CA SER A 304 4.87 7.01 -4.80
C SER A 304 4.88 8.52 -4.73
N ILE A 305 5.55 9.07 -3.72
CA ILE A 305 5.81 10.51 -3.63
C ILE A 305 7.32 10.71 -3.69
N TYR A 306 7.77 11.62 -4.54
CA TYR A 306 9.16 12.00 -4.70
C TYR A 306 9.33 13.42 -4.19
N ILE A 307 10.40 13.63 -3.42
CA ILE A 307 10.87 14.97 -3.05
C ILE A 307 12.28 15.08 -3.62
N THR A 308 12.47 15.99 -4.56
CA THR A 308 13.72 16.13 -5.32
C THR A 308 14.24 17.55 -5.27
N GLY A 309 15.57 17.69 -5.15
CA GLY A 309 16.27 18.91 -5.55
C GLY A 309 16.56 18.84 -7.05
N GLU A 310 16.32 19.93 -7.75
CA GLU A 310 16.47 20.05 -9.20
C GLU A 310 17.56 21.07 -9.53
N TYR A 311 18.35 20.79 -10.56
CA TYR A 311 19.39 21.65 -11.10
C TYR A 311 19.34 21.61 -12.63
N MET A 312 19.17 22.78 -13.21
CA MET A 312 19.37 23.03 -14.63
C MET A 312 20.30 24.22 -14.74
N ASP A 313 21.04 24.37 -15.83
CA ASP A 313 21.99 25.47 -16.01
C ASP A 313 21.40 26.82 -15.55
N HIS A 314 22.08 27.46 -14.60
CA HIS A 314 21.66 28.69 -13.92
C HIS A 314 20.34 28.66 -13.12
N SER A 315 19.82 27.49 -12.72
CA SER A 315 18.59 27.40 -11.93
C SER A 315 18.59 26.23 -10.93
N TYR A 316 17.93 26.45 -9.80
CA TYR A 316 17.80 25.47 -8.72
C TYR A 316 16.34 25.42 -8.26
N GLY A 317 15.84 24.22 -8.01
CA GLY A 317 14.46 24.03 -7.61
C GLY A 317 14.22 22.86 -6.67
N ILE A 318 12.98 22.75 -6.23
CA ILE A 318 12.46 21.63 -5.47
C ILE A 318 11.24 21.11 -6.23
N GLY A 319 11.21 19.79 -6.43
CA GLY A 319 10.12 19.08 -7.08
C GLY A 319 9.39 18.15 -6.11
N LEU A 320 8.07 18.13 -6.22
CA LEU A 320 7.19 17.11 -5.64
C LEU A 320 6.55 16.33 -6.79
N THR A 321 6.83 15.03 -6.88
CA THR A 321 6.18 14.18 -7.88
C THR A 321 5.33 13.13 -7.19
N TYR A 322 4.09 12.94 -7.66
CA TYR A 322 3.22 11.85 -7.30
C TYR A 322 3.11 10.88 -8.49
N ASP A 323 3.51 9.63 -8.28
CA ASP A 323 3.33 8.57 -9.26
C ASP A 323 2.21 7.64 -8.83
N LYS A 324 1.39 7.20 -9.78
CA LYS A 324 0.43 6.10 -9.63
C LYS A 324 0.81 4.98 -10.58
N ARG A 325 1.22 3.83 -10.04
CA ARG A 325 1.44 2.61 -10.83
C ARG A 325 0.10 2.04 -11.27
N ILE A 326 -0.09 1.89 -12.58
CA ILE A 326 -1.32 1.38 -13.19
C ILE A 326 -1.17 -0.05 -13.75
N GLY A 327 0.06 -0.50 -14.01
CA GLY A 327 0.35 -1.85 -14.49
C GLY A 327 1.72 -2.36 -14.06
N LEU A 328 1.86 -3.70 -14.03
CA LEU A 328 3.11 -4.42 -13.78
C LEU A 328 3.09 -5.75 -14.55
N SER A 329 4.08 -5.97 -15.41
CA SER A 329 4.24 -7.21 -16.17
C SER A 329 4.99 -8.29 -15.37
N ARG A 330 4.93 -9.54 -15.87
CA ARG A 330 5.73 -10.66 -15.33
C ARG A 330 7.24 -10.41 -15.40
N ASN A 331 7.68 -9.61 -16.36
CA ASN A 331 9.09 -9.33 -16.62
C ASN A 331 9.59 -8.06 -15.90
N GLY A 332 8.79 -7.50 -14.97
CA GLY A 332 9.19 -6.31 -14.22
C GLY A 332 8.96 -4.99 -14.95
N ILE A 333 8.07 -4.95 -15.94
CA ILE A 333 7.73 -3.71 -16.65
C ILE A 333 6.54 -3.05 -15.96
N SER A 334 6.76 -1.92 -15.30
CA SER A 334 5.77 -1.09 -14.63
C SER A 334 5.27 0.02 -15.55
N GLN A 335 4.00 0.42 -15.40
CA GLN A 335 3.44 1.60 -16.07
C GLN A 335 2.96 2.63 -15.04
N TYR A 336 3.26 3.91 -15.26
CA TYR A 336 2.98 5.00 -14.32
C TYR A 336 2.24 6.15 -14.97
N ILE A 337 1.27 6.69 -14.22
CA ILE A 337 0.75 8.06 -14.41
C ILE A 337 1.44 8.95 -13.38
N MET A 338 1.97 10.09 -13.81
CA MET A 338 2.83 10.96 -13.00
C MET A 338 2.22 12.35 -12.91
N LEU A 339 2.17 12.93 -11.72
CA LEU A 339 1.81 14.32 -11.46
C LEU A 339 3.02 15.01 -10.83
N LYS A 340 3.55 16.06 -11.43
CA LYS A 340 4.70 16.80 -10.90
C LYS A 340 4.28 18.23 -10.62
N ALA A 341 4.67 18.73 -9.46
CA ALA A 341 4.64 20.14 -9.12
C ALA A 341 6.03 20.56 -8.65
N GLY A 342 6.54 21.66 -9.15
CA GLY A 342 7.88 22.14 -8.83
C GLY A 342 7.93 23.64 -8.68
N THR A 343 8.91 24.13 -7.95
CA THR A 343 9.23 25.55 -7.90
C THR A 343 10.73 25.73 -7.78
N GLY A 344 11.24 26.83 -8.31
CA GLY A 344 12.64 27.17 -8.17
C GLY A 344 12.95 28.60 -8.56
N ILE A 345 14.23 28.91 -8.51
CA ILE A 345 14.78 30.23 -8.77
C ILE A 345 15.98 30.10 -9.70
N TYR A 346 16.31 31.19 -10.39
CA TYR A 346 17.53 31.29 -11.17
C TYR A 346 18.69 31.82 -10.31
N GLU A 347 19.91 31.54 -10.73
CA GLU A 347 21.12 32.10 -10.15
C GLU A 347 21.04 33.62 -10.04
N ASN A 348 21.50 34.15 -8.91
CA ASN A 348 21.48 35.57 -8.61
C ASN A 348 20.07 36.19 -8.70
N HIS A 349 19.01 35.44 -8.37
CA HIS A 349 17.60 35.89 -8.46
C HIS A 349 17.35 37.32 -7.92
N ASN A 350 17.93 37.66 -6.77
CA ASN A 350 17.77 38.98 -6.14
C ASN A 350 18.60 40.11 -6.76
N LYS A 351 19.61 39.78 -7.59
CA LYS A 351 20.58 40.71 -8.16
C LYS A 351 20.46 40.85 -9.68
N ARG A 352 19.93 39.82 -10.36
CA ARG A 352 19.83 39.79 -11.81
C ARG A 352 18.58 40.54 -12.27
N LEU A 353 18.81 41.54 -13.11
CA LEU A 353 17.79 42.40 -13.68
C LEU A 353 17.64 42.07 -15.17
N TYR A 354 16.42 42.23 -15.65
CA TYR A 354 15.99 41.96 -17.01
C TYR A 354 15.24 43.18 -17.52
N ALA A 355 15.61 43.70 -18.69
CA ALA A 355 15.02 44.92 -19.25
C ALA A 355 13.97 44.56 -20.31
N THR A 356 12.69 44.87 -20.12
CA THR A 356 11.62 44.61 -21.09
C THR A 356 11.83 45.38 -22.40
N ASN A 357 11.09 45.02 -23.45
CA ASN A 357 11.13 45.72 -24.76
C ASN A 357 10.69 47.19 -24.68
N THR A 358 10.01 47.60 -23.60
CA THR A 358 9.66 49.00 -23.28
C THR A 358 10.70 49.72 -22.44
N GLY A 359 11.78 49.04 -22.08
CA GLY A 359 12.79 49.57 -21.17
C GLY A 359 12.34 49.56 -19.71
N ASP A 360 11.40 48.72 -19.28
CA ASP A 360 11.13 48.50 -17.86
C ASP A 360 12.11 47.47 -17.30
N VAL A 361 12.30 47.42 -15.97
CA VAL A 361 13.21 46.43 -15.37
C VAL A 361 12.47 45.48 -14.44
N VAL A 362 12.71 44.19 -14.57
CA VAL A 362 12.21 43.15 -13.65
C VAL A 362 13.35 42.32 -13.07
N LYS A 363 13.20 41.87 -11.83
CA LYS A 363 14.11 40.87 -11.25
C LYS A 363 13.90 39.51 -11.90
N SER A 364 14.86 38.61 -11.73
CA SER A 364 14.69 37.23 -12.17
C SER A 364 13.39 36.62 -11.61
N PRO A 365 12.70 35.75 -12.34
CA PRO A 365 11.44 35.20 -11.84
C PRO A 365 11.67 34.07 -10.84
N ILE A 366 10.63 33.80 -10.05
CA ILE A 366 10.40 32.49 -9.42
C ILE A 366 9.62 31.66 -10.43
N TYR A 367 10.09 30.46 -10.75
CA TYR A 367 9.34 29.57 -11.62
C TYR A 367 8.53 28.57 -10.80
N MET A 368 7.36 28.22 -11.33
CA MET A 368 6.47 27.19 -10.83
C MET A 368 6.06 26.31 -11.99
N ASN A 369 6.05 25.00 -11.81
CA ASN A 369 5.54 24.09 -12.82
C ASN A 369 4.55 23.09 -12.22
N ALA A 370 3.57 22.69 -13.03
CA ALA A 370 2.61 21.66 -12.69
C ALA A 370 2.26 20.87 -13.95
N GLY A 371 2.25 19.54 -13.89
CA GLY A 371 1.87 18.77 -15.06
C GLY A 371 1.66 17.28 -14.85
N LEU A 372 1.27 16.64 -15.94
CA LEU A 372 0.91 15.23 -16.04
C LEU A 372 1.88 14.53 -16.99
N GLY A 373 2.25 13.30 -16.67
CA GLY A 373 3.11 12.49 -17.52
C GLY A 373 2.81 11.00 -17.47
N TYR A 374 3.50 10.28 -18.34
CA TYR A 374 3.45 8.82 -18.43
C TYR A 374 4.88 8.27 -18.44
N GLY A 375 5.10 7.17 -17.72
CA GLY A 375 6.41 6.53 -17.63
C GLY A 375 6.32 5.01 -17.66
N LEU A 376 7.38 4.39 -18.18
CA LEU A 376 7.57 2.94 -18.22
C LEU A 376 8.73 2.58 -17.30
N GLY A 377 8.49 1.84 -16.23
CA GLY A 377 9.54 1.38 -15.33
C GLY A 377 10.05 0.01 -15.72
N PHE A 378 11.37 -0.13 -15.86
CA PHE A 378 12.07 -1.39 -16.07
C PHE A 378 12.78 -1.74 -14.76
N GLU A 379 12.22 -2.69 -14.04
CA GLU A 379 12.80 -3.17 -12.78
C GLU A 379 13.87 -4.23 -13.10
N PHE A 380 15.09 -4.09 -12.55
CA PHE A 380 16.18 -5.04 -12.70
C PHE A 380 17.01 -5.20 -11.42
N ALA A 381 17.74 -6.31 -11.32
CA ALA A 381 18.52 -6.68 -10.12
C ALA A 381 17.74 -6.66 -8.80
N HIS A 382 16.40 -6.75 -8.84
CA HIS A 382 15.48 -6.76 -7.69
C HIS A 382 15.50 -5.54 -6.77
N CYS A 383 16.32 -4.53 -7.02
CA CYS A 383 16.43 -3.33 -6.18
C CYS A 383 16.54 -2.03 -7.00
N LEU A 384 16.66 -2.13 -8.33
CA LEU A 384 16.86 -1.01 -9.24
C LEU A 384 15.66 -0.87 -10.19
N GLU A 385 15.27 0.36 -10.49
CA GLU A 385 14.24 0.65 -11.48
C GLU A 385 14.69 1.82 -12.36
N PHE A 386 14.72 1.61 -13.67
CA PHE A 386 14.91 2.66 -14.66
C PHE A 386 13.57 3.05 -15.27
N VAL A 387 13.23 4.34 -15.25
CA VAL A 387 11.93 4.84 -15.70
C VAL A 387 12.14 5.94 -16.75
N PRO A 388 12.16 5.63 -18.05
CA PRO A 388 11.91 6.63 -19.08
C PRO A 388 10.48 7.16 -18.97
N TYR A 389 10.32 8.46 -19.17
CA TYR A 389 9.05 9.14 -19.11
C TYR A 389 9.02 10.36 -20.01
N PHE A 390 7.80 10.81 -20.29
CA PHE A 390 7.54 12.14 -20.85
C PHE A 390 6.42 12.81 -20.04
N MET A 391 6.43 14.13 -19.98
CA MET A 391 5.39 14.91 -19.32
C MET A 391 4.94 16.08 -20.19
N ALA A 392 3.73 16.57 -19.96
CA ALA A 392 3.26 17.87 -20.38
C ALA A 392 2.96 18.69 -19.12
N GLN A 393 3.58 19.86 -19.02
CA GLN A 393 3.55 20.73 -17.86
C GLN A 393 3.14 22.14 -18.28
N TRP A 394 2.39 22.80 -17.42
CA TRP A 394 2.31 24.24 -17.40
C TRP A 394 3.48 24.79 -16.58
N GLU A 395 4.11 25.85 -17.05
CA GLU A 395 5.10 26.63 -16.32
C GLU A 395 4.59 28.06 -16.15
N GLY A 396 4.60 28.55 -14.91
CA GLY A 396 4.34 29.93 -14.55
C GLY A 396 5.63 30.60 -14.05
N LEU A 397 5.91 31.79 -14.55
CA LEU A 397 7.02 32.63 -14.11
C LEU A 397 6.44 33.84 -13.40
N TYR A 398 6.80 34.02 -12.13
CA TYR A 398 6.38 35.14 -11.32
C TYR A 398 7.52 36.14 -11.14
N PHE A 399 7.27 37.38 -11.54
CA PHE A 399 8.18 38.51 -11.42
C PHE A 399 7.64 39.47 -10.38
N ALA A 400 8.35 39.61 -9.25
CA ALA A 400 7.98 40.53 -8.21
C ALA A 400 8.39 41.97 -8.57
N ASN A 401 7.50 42.93 -8.33
CA ASN A 401 7.75 44.38 -8.38
C ASN A 401 8.42 44.86 -9.68
N LYS A 402 7.62 45.20 -10.69
CA LYS A 402 8.12 45.89 -11.90
C LYS A 402 8.77 47.23 -11.52
N TYR A 403 10.05 47.40 -11.88
CA TYR A 403 10.86 48.60 -11.62
C TYR A 403 10.95 49.50 -12.86
N GLU A 404 11.12 50.80 -12.63
CA GLU A 404 11.50 51.77 -13.65
C GLU A 404 12.97 51.53 -14.08
N SER A 405 13.29 51.74 -15.36
CA SER A 405 14.69 51.61 -15.80
C SER A 405 15.55 52.80 -15.36
N PRO A 406 16.77 52.54 -14.85
CA PRO A 406 17.74 53.59 -14.53
C PRO A 406 18.20 54.41 -15.76
N ASN A 407 18.04 53.87 -16.97
CA ASN A 407 18.58 54.43 -18.22
C ASN A 407 17.48 54.76 -19.26
N ALA A 408 16.23 54.93 -18.85
CA ALA A 408 15.16 55.36 -19.75
C ALA A 408 15.41 56.83 -20.17
N THR A 409 16.15 56.99 -21.27
CA THR A 409 16.39 58.27 -21.93
C THR A 409 15.84 58.15 -23.34
N TYR A 410 14.89 59.01 -23.71
CA TYR A 410 14.46 59.20 -25.09
C TYR A 410 14.92 60.56 -25.62
N ASN A 411 15.02 60.65 -26.94
CA ASN A 411 15.68 61.70 -27.73
C ASN A 411 15.11 63.13 -27.58
N ASP A 412 14.10 63.39 -26.74
CA ASP A 412 13.49 64.72 -26.59
C ASP A 412 13.49 65.32 -25.18
N GLY A 413 14.03 64.62 -24.17
CA GLY A 413 14.19 65.19 -22.83
C GLY A 413 12.92 65.39 -22.01
N THR A 414 11.74 64.98 -22.48
CA THR A 414 10.48 65.08 -21.72
C THR A 414 10.10 63.75 -21.06
N LYS A 415 10.10 63.73 -19.72
CA LYS A 415 9.54 62.63 -18.93
C LYS A 415 8.03 62.77 -18.86
N ASP A 416 7.31 62.14 -19.78
CA ASP A 416 5.88 61.90 -19.57
C ASP A 416 5.55 60.44 -19.89
N TYR A 417 5.33 59.66 -18.85
CA TYR A 417 4.03 59.02 -18.57
C TYR A 417 4.18 58.08 -17.38
N HIS A 418 3.38 58.32 -16.35
CA HIS A 418 3.06 57.34 -15.32
C HIS A 418 2.48 56.07 -15.98
N SER A 419 3.32 55.06 -16.22
CA SER A 419 2.81 53.68 -16.28
C SER A 419 2.25 53.37 -14.88
N SER A 420 0.93 53.34 -14.76
CA SER A 420 0.18 53.05 -13.51
C SER A 420 0.38 51.63 -12.96
N ASN A 421 1.40 50.91 -13.47
CA ASN A 421 1.67 49.51 -13.21
C ASN A 421 3.05 49.25 -12.57
N TYR A 422 3.84 50.29 -12.24
CA TYR A 422 5.05 50.11 -11.45
C TYR A 422 4.70 49.63 -10.03
N GLY A 423 5.51 48.73 -9.47
CA GLY A 423 5.22 48.04 -8.21
C GLY A 423 4.17 46.94 -8.29
N LYS A 424 3.58 46.67 -9.47
CA LYS A 424 2.74 45.48 -9.69
C LYS A 424 3.60 44.27 -10.07
N ASP A 425 3.08 43.11 -9.71
CA ASP A 425 3.66 41.82 -10.09
C ASP A 425 3.28 41.43 -11.52
N VAL A 426 4.15 40.68 -12.18
CA VAL A 426 3.98 40.22 -13.55
C VAL A 426 4.06 38.70 -13.61
N TRP A 427 3.20 38.08 -14.42
CA TRP A 427 3.20 36.65 -14.70
C TRP A 427 3.47 36.35 -16.17
N ASN A 428 4.15 35.24 -16.44
CA ASN A 428 4.29 34.67 -17.78
C ASN A 428 4.03 33.16 -17.73
N HIS A 429 3.47 32.60 -18.81
CA HIS A 429 3.03 31.21 -18.89
C HIS A 429 3.63 30.49 -20.09
N ALA A 430 3.93 29.21 -19.93
CA ALA A 430 4.44 28.36 -20.99
C ALA A 430 3.92 26.93 -20.89
N VAL A 431 3.97 26.21 -22.00
CA VAL A 431 3.88 24.75 -22.00
C VAL A 431 5.30 24.19 -22.01
N ARG A 432 5.56 23.26 -21.11
CA ARG A 432 6.83 22.59 -20.93
C ARG A 432 6.64 21.10 -21.16
N VAL A 433 7.50 20.50 -21.97
CA VAL A 433 7.51 19.07 -22.27
C VAL A 433 8.86 18.48 -21.84
N PRO A 434 8.97 18.00 -20.59
CA PRO A 434 10.11 17.21 -20.15
C PRO A 434 10.06 15.81 -20.76
N ILE A 435 11.17 15.39 -21.37
CA ILE A 435 11.42 14.03 -21.80
C ILE A 435 12.68 13.58 -21.08
N GLY A 436 12.59 12.50 -20.31
CA GLY A 436 13.69 12.14 -19.43
C GLY A 436 13.64 10.70 -18.96
N ALA A 437 14.61 10.38 -18.11
CA ALA A 437 14.63 9.13 -17.40
C ALA A 437 15.09 9.31 -15.96
N LYS A 438 14.57 8.48 -15.08
CA LYS A 438 14.99 8.41 -13.68
C LYS A 438 15.40 7.01 -13.30
N PHE A 439 16.32 6.95 -12.35
CA PHE A 439 16.86 5.75 -11.78
C PHE A 439 16.57 5.73 -10.28
N ASN A 440 15.89 4.69 -9.83
CA ASN A 440 15.52 4.50 -8.44
C ASN A 440 16.31 3.34 -7.83
N VAL A 441 16.86 3.55 -6.63
CA VAL A 441 17.61 2.56 -5.87
C VAL A 441 16.92 2.34 -4.53
N ASN A 442 16.47 1.11 -4.27
CA ASN A 442 15.88 0.75 -2.99
C ASN A 442 16.91 0.78 -1.86
N ILE A 443 16.67 1.61 -0.84
CA ILE A 443 17.47 1.62 0.40
C ILE A 443 16.80 0.69 1.41
N VAL A 444 15.56 1.02 1.80
CA VAL A 444 14.74 0.25 2.72
C VAL A 444 13.28 0.58 2.43
N TYR A 445 12.41 -0.41 2.24
CA TYR A 445 11.01 -0.10 2.00
C TYR A 445 10.41 0.69 3.18
N PRO A 446 9.73 1.83 2.96
CA PRO A 446 9.23 2.36 1.68
C PRO A 446 10.14 3.35 0.92
N LEU A 447 11.33 3.64 1.41
CA LEU A 447 12.29 4.66 0.94
C LEU A 447 13.23 4.16 -0.18
N GLN A 448 13.33 4.96 -1.24
CA GLN A 448 14.32 4.81 -2.32
C GLN A 448 15.08 6.12 -2.55
N LEU A 449 16.32 6.02 -3.00
CA LEU A 449 17.05 7.12 -3.62
C LEU A 449 16.60 7.25 -5.08
N THR A 450 16.37 8.47 -5.55
CA THR A 450 16.11 8.76 -6.97
C THR A 450 17.18 9.69 -7.52
N LEU A 451 17.62 9.40 -8.74
CA LEU A 451 18.45 10.26 -9.57
C LEU A 451 17.80 10.34 -10.95
N GLY A 452 17.71 11.51 -11.57
CA GLY A 452 17.10 11.63 -12.88
C GLY A 452 17.69 12.75 -13.70
N ALA A 453 17.51 12.61 -15.01
CA ALA A 453 17.88 13.59 -16.00
C ALA A 453 16.74 13.73 -17.01
N GLU A 454 16.36 14.95 -17.32
CA GLU A 454 15.33 15.27 -18.30
C GLU A 454 15.81 16.39 -19.21
N TYR A 455 15.50 16.28 -20.49
CA TYR A 455 15.61 17.39 -21.42
C TYR A 455 14.26 18.08 -21.52
N ILE A 456 14.27 19.39 -21.35
CA ILE A 456 13.07 20.20 -21.29
C ILE A 456 12.88 20.94 -22.61
N LEU A 457 11.70 20.81 -23.21
CA LEU A 457 11.27 21.59 -24.37
C LEU A 457 10.18 22.56 -23.95
N ASN A 458 10.35 23.86 -24.16
CA ASN A 458 9.34 24.87 -23.85
C ASN A 458 8.72 25.42 -25.13
N PHE A 459 7.40 25.56 -25.09
CA PHE A 459 6.57 26.13 -26.15
C PHE A 459 5.79 27.31 -25.58
N ASN A 460 5.76 28.40 -26.35
CA ASN A 460 4.96 29.57 -25.99
C ASN A 460 3.49 29.34 -26.37
N LEU A 461 2.56 29.69 -25.48
CA LEU A 461 1.12 29.66 -25.75
C LEU A 461 0.64 30.92 -26.50
N ASN A 462 1.44 32.00 -26.53
CA ASN A 462 1.07 33.25 -27.18
C ASN A 462 1.54 33.29 -28.65
N LYS A 463 0.71 32.78 -29.58
CA LYS A 463 0.63 33.33 -30.94
C LYS A 463 -0.59 34.25 -31.01
N ILE A 464 -0.47 35.45 -30.48
CA ILE A 464 -1.45 36.53 -30.67
C ILE A 464 -0.96 37.36 -31.86
N LYS A 465 -1.84 37.58 -32.85
CA LYS A 465 -1.59 38.41 -34.04
C LYS A 465 -0.99 39.75 -33.63
N ASP A 466 -0.01 40.23 -34.38
CA ASP A 466 0.61 41.53 -34.19
C ASP A 466 -0.44 42.64 -34.32
N ASP A 467 -0.87 43.15 -33.17
CA ASP A 467 -1.52 44.45 -33.07
C ASP A 467 -0.58 45.38 -32.30
N ASP A 468 -0.40 46.59 -32.82
CA ASP A 468 0.65 47.56 -32.44
C ASP A 468 0.58 48.06 -30.98
N ASN A 469 -0.48 47.71 -30.23
CA ASN A 469 -0.63 48.03 -28.80
C ASN A 469 -0.02 47.00 -27.83
N THR A 470 0.70 45.99 -28.34
CA THR A 470 1.24 44.87 -27.53
C THR A 470 2.68 45.04 -27.05
N LYS A 471 3.31 46.19 -27.30
CA LYS A 471 4.74 46.42 -27.03
C LYS A 471 5.10 46.56 -25.54
N SER A 472 4.13 46.82 -24.66
CA SER A 472 4.30 47.01 -23.19
C SER A 472 4.23 45.72 -22.35
N ASN A 473 4.16 44.55 -22.98
CA ASN A 473 3.83 43.31 -22.30
C ASN A 473 5.07 42.46 -21.99
N ALA A 474 5.39 42.34 -20.70
CA ALA A 474 6.47 41.48 -20.20
C ALA A 474 6.27 39.98 -20.53
N GLU A 475 5.08 39.58 -20.99
CA GLU A 475 4.81 38.27 -21.57
C GLU A 475 5.69 37.95 -22.80
N ARG A 476 6.02 38.95 -23.64
CA ARG A 476 6.89 38.75 -24.83
C ARG A 476 8.38 38.68 -24.46
N PHE A 477 8.78 39.31 -23.36
CA PHE A 477 10.18 39.55 -23.03
C PHE A 477 10.97 38.33 -22.56
N PHE A 478 10.35 37.30 -21.95
CA PHE A 478 11.09 36.15 -21.40
C PHE A 478 11.12 34.91 -22.32
N PHE A 479 10.60 35.02 -23.54
CA PHE A 479 10.69 33.94 -24.54
C PHE A 479 11.83 34.17 -25.54
N ASP A 480 11.98 35.37 -26.10
CA ASP A 480 13.01 35.61 -27.12
C ASP A 480 14.46 35.64 -26.60
N PRO A 481 14.80 36.33 -25.48
CA PRO A 481 16.19 36.42 -24.98
C PRO A 481 16.61 35.26 -24.06
N THR A 482 15.65 34.49 -23.53
CA THR A 482 15.90 33.41 -22.56
C THR A 482 15.42 32.03 -23.04
N GLY A 483 14.83 31.92 -24.23
CA GLY A 483 14.37 30.64 -24.80
C GLY A 483 15.44 29.55 -24.80
N TYR A 484 16.72 29.92 -25.00
CA TYR A 484 17.85 28.99 -24.93
C TYR A 484 18.22 28.55 -23.51
N LYS A 485 17.88 29.32 -22.47
CA LYS A 485 18.12 28.98 -21.05
C LYS A 485 16.98 28.16 -20.44
N ARG A 486 15.84 28.07 -21.13
CA ARG A 486 14.66 27.34 -20.67
C ARG A 486 14.63 25.93 -21.24
N ASN A 487 15.12 25.76 -22.47
CA ASN A 487 15.38 24.44 -23.03
C ASN A 487 16.74 23.95 -22.55
N GLY A 488 16.79 22.76 -21.97
CA GLY A 488 18.04 22.29 -21.42
C GLY A 488 17.93 21.00 -20.65
N LEU A 489 19.11 20.51 -20.27
CA LEU A 489 19.27 19.36 -19.41
C LEU A 489 19.03 19.79 -17.95
N ASN A 490 18.05 19.16 -17.32
CA ASN A 490 17.77 19.26 -15.90
C ASN A 490 18.12 17.94 -15.23
N ILE A 491 18.92 18.01 -14.19
CA ILE A 491 19.34 16.88 -13.35
C ILE A 491 18.68 17.04 -11.99
N TYR A 492 18.18 15.96 -11.42
CA TYR A 492 17.58 15.99 -10.11
C TYR A 492 17.92 14.77 -9.27
N ALA A 493 17.94 14.96 -7.96
CA ALA A 493 18.22 13.93 -6.98
C ALA A 493 17.29 14.07 -5.77
N GLY A 494 16.95 12.96 -5.13
CA GLY A 494 16.09 13.03 -3.95
C GLY A 494 15.62 11.68 -3.44
N LEU A 495 14.49 11.71 -2.73
CA LEU A 495 13.92 10.53 -2.07
C LEU A 495 12.55 10.22 -2.64
N ARG A 496 12.27 8.93 -2.83
CA ARG A 496 10.95 8.40 -3.19
C ARG A 496 10.40 7.56 -2.04
N PHE A 497 9.14 7.79 -1.70
CA PHE A 497 8.39 7.02 -0.71
C PHE A 497 7.28 6.21 -1.39
N ASN A 498 7.29 4.90 -1.22
CA ASN A 498 6.32 3.97 -1.80
C ASN A 498 5.23 3.54 -0.80
N PHE A 499 3.97 3.67 -1.17
CA PHE A 499 2.83 3.38 -0.28
C PHE A 499 2.07 2.12 -0.68
#